data_AF-A0A838G644-F1
#
_entry.id   AF-A0A838G644-F1
#
_cell.length_a   1.000
_cell.length_b   1.000
_cell.length_c   1.000
_cell.angle_alpha   90.00
_cell.angle_beta   90.00
_cell.angle_gamma   90.00
#
_symmetry.space_group_name_H-M   'P 1'
#
loop_
_entity.id
_entity.type
_entity.pdbx_description
1 polymer ?
#
loop_
_entity_poly.entity_id
_entity_poly.type
_entity_poly.pdbx_seq_one_letter_code
_entity_poly.pdbx_strand_id
1 'polypeptide(L)'
;MGDLMVARTQMATSLGFHIIFAALGMGLPLLMVIAEGIALRTGNPNYLALAKRWSKAFAILFAVGAVSGTILSFLLGLLWPRFMDFAGGIFGMPFSLEGFAFFVEAIFLGIYLYGWNRLSPLAHWLSGIPVAVAGAASGIFVVSANAWMNSPAGFDIVDGEVTNVDPVAALLNDAWFQQALHMTLAAYTATAFVVAGVYAWGMLRGHRDAYHRSALKIAMGLGVIVSMLQAVSGDLSAHWVAQNQPVKFAAMEGLFETDTNVPLTIGGWPDPETRKTRWAIEIPGLLSFLAERDFDAEVMGLNDVPMEDQPEPRVVHLAFQVMVGIGTTLIL
;
A
#
# COMPACT_ATOMS: atom_id res chain seq x y z
N MET A 1 -20.33 -13.82 18.34
CA MET A 1 -18.95 -13.65 17.82
C MET A 1 -18.00 -13.95 18.96
N GLY A 2 -17.01 -14.82 18.77
CA GLY A 2 -15.98 -15.05 19.80
C GLY A 2 -15.01 -13.87 19.89
N ASP A 3 -14.27 -13.76 20.99
CA ASP A 3 -13.35 -12.66 21.29
C ASP A 3 -12.33 -12.41 20.16
N LEU A 4 -11.82 -13.48 19.54
CA LEU A 4 -10.89 -13.40 18.40
C LEU A 4 -11.52 -12.68 17.19
N MET A 5 -12.79 -12.94 16.90
CA MET A 5 -13.46 -12.30 15.76
C MET A 5 -13.70 -10.80 16.03
N VAL A 6 -14.00 -10.44 17.28
CA VAL A 6 -14.14 -9.04 17.70
C VAL A 6 -12.80 -8.32 17.56
N ALA A 7 -11.70 -8.92 18.03
CA ALA A 7 -10.35 -8.38 17.88
C ALA A 7 -9.97 -8.18 16.40
N ARG A 8 -10.24 -9.17 15.54
CA ARG A 8 -10.01 -9.08 14.08
C ARG A 8 -10.83 -7.95 13.45
N THR A 9 -12.11 -7.84 13.82
CA THR A 9 -13.01 -6.81 13.26
C THR A 9 -12.61 -5.41 13.70
N GLN A 10 -12.23 -5.23 14.97
CA GLN A 10 -11.74 -3.95 15.49
C GLN A 10 -10.45 -3.53 14.77
N MET A 11 -9.48 -4.44 14.67
CA MET A 11 -8.22 -4.17 13.96
C MET A 11 -8.47 -3.83 12.48
N ALA A 12 -9.30 -4.61 11.79
CA ALA A 12 -9.63 -4.38 10.38
C ALA A 12 -10.31 -3.02 10.16
N THR A 13 -11.25 -2.64 11.03
CA THR A 13 -11.93 -1.34 10.94
C THR A 13 -10.97 -0.18 11.16
N SER A 14 -10.10 -0.28 12.16
CA SER A 14 -9.09 0.75 12.44
C SER A 14 -8.06 0.87 11.32
N LEU A 15 -7.57 -0.25 10.76
CA LEU A 15 -6.65 -0.24 9.62
C LEU A 15 -7.31 0.33 8.36
N GLY A 16 -8.55 -0.07 8.07
CA GLY A 16 -9.33 0.44 6.93
C GLY A 16 -9.60 1.94 7.01
N PHE A 17 -9.79 2.49 8.22
CA PHE A 17 -9.86 3.93 8.43
C PHE A 17 -8.50 4.61 8.23
N HIS A 18 -7.46 4.08 8.86
CA HIS A 18 -6.13 4.70 8.87
C HIS A 18 -5.50 4.78 7.48
N ILE A 19 -5.64 3.71 6.67
CA ILE A 19 -4.96 3.60 5.37
C ILE A 19 -5.35 4.72 4.39
N ILE A 20 -6.58 5.24 4.49
CA ILE A 20 -7.05 6.37 3.67
C ILE A 20 -6.17 7.61 3.91
N PHE A 21 -5.89 7.90 5.19
CA PHE A 21 -5.09 9.07 5.58
C PHE A 21 -3.60 8.80 5.44
N ALA A 22 -3.14 7.58 5.70
CA ALA A 22 -1.74 7.20 5.53
C ALA A 22 -1.30 7.28 4.05
N ALA A 23 -2.11 6.76 3.13
CA ALA A 23 -1.80 6.83 1.69
C ALA A 23 -1.71 8.27 1.18
N LEU A 24 -2.66 9.13 1.58
CA LEU A 24 -2.62 10.57 1.29
C LEU A 24 -1.44 11.24 2.00
N GLY A 25 -1.08 10.75 3.18
CA GLY A 25 0.10 11.12 3.95
C GLY A 25 1.39 10.96 3.15
N MET A 26 1.55 9.82 2.49
CA MET A 26 2.71 9.52 1.66
C MET A 26 2.72 10.33 0.35
N GLY A 27 1.59 10.39 -0.36
CA GLY A 27 1.57 10.89 -1.74
C GLY A 27 1.43 12.41 -1.88
N LEU A 28 0.71 13.08 -0.97
CA LEU A 28 0.39 14.49 -1.11
C LEU A 28 1.62 15.42 -0.95
N PRO A 29 2.59 15.12 -0.07
CA PRO A 29 3.86 15.85 0.00
C PRO A 29 4.63 15.87 -1.32
N LEU A 30 4.65 14.75 -2.06
CA LEU A 30 5.31 14.69 -3.36
C LEU A 30 4.64 15.66 -4.35
N LEU A 31 3.31 15.69 -4.40
CA LEU A 31 2.56 16.63 -5.23
C LEU A 31 2.83 18.10 -4.84
N MET A 32 2.94 18.39 -3.54
CA MET A 32 3.29 19.72 -3.03
C MET A 32 4.67 20.17 -3.53
N VAL A 33 5.68 19.32 -3.37
CA VAL A 33 7.06 19.60 -3.80
C VAL A 33 7.15 19.78 -5.31
N ILE A 34 6.43 18.95 -6.09
CA ILE A 34 6.38 19.09 -7.55
C ILE A 34 5.73 20.42 -7.94
N ALA A 35 4.58 20.77 -7.34
CA ALA A 35 3.88 22.02 -7.64
C ALA A 35 4.75 23.25 -7.32
N GLU A 36 5.38 23.28 -6.15
CA GLU A 36 6.27 24.39 -5.81
C GLU A 36 7.51 24.44 -6.71
N GLY A 37 8.13 23.30 -7.02
CA GLY A 37 9.29 23.24 -7.92
C GLY A 37 8.97 23.77 -9.32
N ILE A 38 7.79 23.43 -9.87
CA ILE A 38 7.30 24.00 -11.13
C ILE A 38 7.06 25.51 -10.99
N ALA A 39 6.49 25.97 -9.86
CA ALA A 39 6.27 27.38 -9.61
C ALA A 39 7.58 28.17 -9.58
N LEU A 40 8.62 27.64 -8.93
CA LEU A 40 9.95 28.25 -8.89
C LEU A 40 10.59 28.35 -10.28
N ARG A 41 10.46 27.28 -11.08
CA ARG A 41 11.03 27.24 -12.43
C ARG A 41 10.30 28.15 -13.42
N THR A 42 8.98 28.27 -13.31
CA THR A 42 8.14 28.93 -14.32
C THR A 42 7.64 30.31 -13.92
N GLY A 43 7.68 30.65 -12.63
CA GLY A 43 7.06 31.87 -12.10
C GLY A 43 5.52 31.87 -12.15
N ASN A 44 4.88 30.77 -12.53
CA ASN A 44 3.42 30.73 -12.69
C ASN A 44 2.72 30.65 -11.32
N PRO A 45 1.88 31.65 -10.97
CA PRO A 45 1.27 31.76 -9.65
C PRO A 45 0.27 30.65 -9.34
N ASN A 46 -0.28 29.97 -10.35
CA ASN A 46 -1.23 28.88 -10.14
C ASN A 46 -0.57 27.69 -9.43
N TYR A 47 0.66 27.34 -9.78
CA TYR A 47 1.39 26.24 -9.15
C TYR A 47 1.77 26.56 -7.70
N LEU A 48 2.14 27.80 -7.42
CA LEU A 48 2.38 28.25 -6.05
C LEU A 48 1.10 28.20 -5.20
N ALA A 49 -0.03 28.61 -5.79
CA ALA A 49 -1.33 28.52 -5.12
C ALA A 49 -1.71 27.06 -4.84
N LEU A 50 -1.40 26.13 -5.76
CA LEU A 50 -1.60 24.70 -5.57
C LEU A 50 -0.78 24.16 -4.41
N ALA A 51 0.51 24.44 -4.38
CA ALA A 51 1.39 24.01 -3.30
C ALA A 51 0.89 24.49 -1.92
N LYS A 52 0.46 25.76 -1.82
CA LYS A 52 -0.14 26.34 -0.60
C LYS A 52 -1.48 25.71 -0.22
N ARG A 53 -2.33 25.38 -1.19
CA ARG A 53 -3.64 24.76 -0.90
C ARG A 53 -3.47 23.31 -0.47
N TRP A 54 -2.63 22.56 -1.18
CA TRP A 54 -2.33 21.18 -0.84
C TRP A 54 -1.62 21.05 0.50
N SER A 55 -0.72 21.97 0.87
CA SER A 55 -0.09 21.94 2.19
C SER A 55 -1.08 22.11 3.34
N LYS A 56 -2.10 22.97 3.17
CA LYS A 56 -3.18 23.12 4.17
C LYS A 56 -4.03 21.86 4.29
N ALA A 57 -4.38 21.25 3.15
CA ALA A 57 -5.13 19.99 3.15
C ALA A 57 -4.31 18.88 3.80
N PHE A 58 -3.03 18.77 3.44
CA PHE A 58 -2.09 17.82 3.99
C PHE A 58 -1.98 17.95 5.51
N ALA A 59 -1.85 19.16 6.06
CA ALA A 59 -1.77 19.37 7.51
C ALA A 59 -2.97 18.77 8.28
N ILE A 60 -4.18 18.90 7.73
CA ILE A 60 -5.40 18.34 8.34
C ILE A 60 -5.39 16.81 8.24
N LEU A 61 -5.11 16.27 7.05
CA LEU A 61 -5.07 14.83 6.80
C LEU A 61 -3.97 14.14 7.64
N PHE A 62 -2.81 14.77 7.73
CA PHE A 62 -1.68 14.33 8.54
C PHE A 62 -2.05 14.20 10.02
N ALA A 63 -2.75 15.19 10.59
CA ALA A 63 -3.20 15.13 11.97
C ALA A 63 -4.16 13.96 12.23
N VAL A 64 -5.11 13.70 11.32
CA VAL A 64 -6.04 12.56 11.42
C VAL A 64 -5.29 11.22 11.27
N GLY A 65 -4.34 11.16 10.32
CA GLY A 65 -3.45 10.03 10.13
C GLY A 65 -2.65 9.71 11.40
N ALA A 66 -2.05 10.72 12.02
CA ALA A 66 -1.26 10.58 13.25
C ALA A 66 -2.06 9.98 14.42
N VAL A 67 -3.28 10.51 14.65
CA VAL A 67 -4.15 10.03 15.73
C VAL A 67 -4.59 8.59 15.46
N SER A 68 -5.01 8.28 14.23
CA SER A 68 -5.43 6.92 13.88
C SER A 68 -4.28 5.91 13.90
N GLY A 69 -3.06 6.30 13.52
CA GLY A 69 -1.87 5.48 13.65
C GLY A 69 -1.50 5.18 15.10
N THR A 70 -1.60 6.20 15.97
CA THR A 70 -1.41 6.02 17.42
C THR A 70 -2.38 4.96 17.98
N ILE A 71 -3.66 5.01 17.58
CA ILE A 71 -4.66 4.01 17.98
C ILE A 71 -4.19 2.61 17.56
N LEU A 72 -3.72 2.43 16.32
CA LEU A 72 -3.24 1.13 15.83
C LEU A 72 -2.06 0.58 16.64
N SER A 73 -1.09 1.42 17.01
CA SER A 73 0.04 0.99 17.85
C SER A 73 -0.43 0.43 19.20
N PHE A 74 -1.43 1.04 19.82
CA PHE A 74 -2.04 0.49 21.04
C PHE A 74 -2.86 -0.77 20.78
N LEU A 75 -3.64 -0.81 19.70
CA LEU A 75 -4.45 -1.98 19.36
C LEU A 75 -3.60 -3.22 19.10
N LEU A 76 -2.38 -3.08 18.56
CA LEU A 76 -1.49 -4.21 18.35
C LEU A 76 -1.13 -4.89 19.68
N GLY A 77 -0.76 -4.12 20.71
CA GLY A 77 -0.46 -4.65 22.04
C GLY A 77 -1.69 -5.13 22.82
N LEU A 78 -2.82 -4.42 22.70
CA LEU A 78 -4.03 -4.74 23.46
C LEU A 78 -4.80 -5.94 22.89
N LEU A 79 -4.90 -6.06 21.57
CA LEU A 79 -5.66 -7.11 20.90
C LEU A 79 -4.83 -8.36 20.63
N TRP A 80 -3.50 -8.23 20.53
CA TRP A 80 -2.60 -9.34 20.19
C TRP A 80 -1.43 -9.49 21.18
N PRO A 81 -1.68 -9.59 22.50
CA PRO A 81 -0.63 -9.55 23.52
C PRO A 81 0.36 -10.72 23.40
N ARG A 82 -0.12 -11.95 23.12
CA ARG A 82 0.76 -13.12 22.93
C ARG A 82 1.64 -12.99 21.68
N PHE A 83 1.09 -12.41 20.62
CA PHE A 83 1.87 -12.16 19.40
C PHE A 83 2.95 -11.12 19.66
N MET A 84 2.64 -10.05 20.39
CA MET A 84 3.63 -9.03 20.74
C MET A 84 4.68 -9.50 21.74
N ASP A 85 4.33 -10.40 22.66
CA ASP A 85 5.28 -11.06 23.56
C ASP A 85 6.31 -11.90 22.78
N PHE A 86 5.84 -12.66 21.79
CA PHE A 86 6.70 -13.48 20.94
C PHE A 86 7.51 -12.66 19.92
N ALA A 87 6.84 -11.83 19.14
CA ALA A 87 7.43 -11.21 17.95
C ALA A 87 7.90 -9.77 18.17
N GLY A 88 7.42 -9.07 19.20
CA GLY A 88 7.69 -7.64 19.38
C GLY A 88 9.18 -7.29 19.46
N GLY A 89 9.99 -8.17 20.06
CA GLY A 89 11.45 -8.02 20.10
C GLY A 89 12.16 -8.27 18.77
N ILE A 90 11.51 -8.94 17.82
CA ILE A 90 12.09 -9.34 16.52
C ILE A 90 11.87 -8.24 15.47
N PHE A 91 10.61 -7.87 15.24
CA PHE A 91 10.22 -6.94 14.17
C PHE A 91 9.82 -5.54 14.68
N GLY A 92 10.14 -5.21 15.94
CA GLY A 92 9.84 -3.90 16.51
C GLY A 92 10.68 -2.74 15.91
N MET A 93 11.83 -3.03 15.30
CA MET A 93 12.69 -2.03 14.66
C MET A 93 11.97 -1.23 13.56
N PRO A 94 11.27 -1.86 12.58
CA PRO A 94 10.53 -1.12 11.58
C PRO A 94 9.53 -0.09 12.15
N PHE A 95 8.78 -0.40 13.22
CA PHE A 95 7.90 0.59 13.87
C PHE A 95 8.66 1.77 14.50
N SER A 96 9.85 1.51 15.05
CA SER A 96 10.69 2.57 15.62
C SER A 96 11.21 3.51 14.51
N LEU A 97 11.59 2.95 13.35
CA LEU A 97 12.03 3.72 12.19
C LEU A 97 10.89 4.48 11.53
N GLU A 98 9.69 3.90 11.48
CA GLU A 98 8.45 4.60 11.10
C GLU A 98 8.25 5.84 11.98
N GLY A 99 8.29 5.68 13.31
CA GLY A 99 8.15 6.79 14.25
C GLY A 99 9.20 7.89 14.07
N PHE A 100 10.45 7.51 13.79
CA PHE A 100 11.52 8.45 13.47
C PHE A 100 11.23 9.22 12.17
N ALA A 101 10.87 8.51 11.10
CA ALA A 101 10.54 9.12 9.81
C ALA A 101 9.34 10.07 9.95
N PHE A 102 8.28 9.64 10.62
CA PHE A 102 7.11 10.46 10.92
C PHE A 102 7.47 11.73 11.70
N PHE A 103 8.40 11.66 12.64
CA PHE A 103 8.84 12.84 13.38
C PHE A 103 9.64 13.81 12.52
N VAL A 104 10.52 13.31 11.64
CA VAL A 104 11.22 14.12 10.64
C VAL A 104 10.22 14.82 9.71
N GLU A 105 9.22 14.07 9.23
CA GLU A 105 8.13 14.60 8.42
C GLU A 105 7.39 15.73 9.14
N ALA A 106 7.03 15.55 10.42
CA ALA A 106 6.34 16.55 11.22
C ALA A 106 7.16 17.85 11.42
N ILE A 107 8.47 17.73 11.68
CA ILE A 107 9.37 18.88 11.83
C ILE A 107 9.39 19.69 10.52
N PHE A 108 9.68 19.01 9.40
CA PHE A 108 9.81 19.69 8.12
C PHE A 108 8.47 20.19 7.58
N LEU A 109 7.36 19.51 7.90
CA LEU A 109 6.03 20.01 7.61
C LEU A 109 5.77 21.32 8.35
N GLY A 110 6.14 21.42 9.63
CA GLY A 110 6.05 22.67 10.39
C GLY A 110 6.86 23.78 9.72
N ILE A 111 8.10 23.50 9.33
CA ILE A 111 8.95 24.45 8.60
C ILE A 111 8.29 24.89 7.29
N TYR A 112 7.78 23.95 6.49
CA TYR A 112 7.14 24.22 5.21
C TYR A 112 5.83 25.02 5.36
N LEU A 113 5.00 24.72 6.36
CA LEU A 113 3.74 25.46 6.57
C LEU A 113 3.97 26.90 7.00
N TYR A 114 4.96 27.14 7.87
CA TYR A 114 5.24 28.48 8.43
C TYR A 114 6.35 29.23 7.70
N GLY A 115 7.02 28.59 6.73
CA GLY A 115 8.18 29.10 6.02
C GLY A 115 7.89 30.02 4.85
N TRP A 116 6.66 30.04 4.31
CA TRP A 116 6.31 30.72 3.05
C TRP A 116 6.78 32.18 2.93
N ASN A 117 6.80 32.93 4.04
CA ASN A 117 7.23 34.34 4.08
C ASN A 117 8.49 34.55 4.96
N ARG A 118 9.15 33.47 5.38
CA ARG A 118 10.30 33.51 6.29
C ARG A 118 11.57 32.91 5.68
N LEU A 119 11.42 32.02 4.71
CA LEU A 119 12.51 31.38 3.99
C LEU A 119 12.65 31.98 2.59
N SER A 120 13.85 31.85 2.01
CA SER A 120 14.01 32.11 0.57
C SER A 120 13.21 31.08 -0.24
N PRO A 121 12.76 31.39 -1.47
CA PRO A 121 11.95 30.48 -2.26
C PRO A 121 12.60 29.09 -2.46
N LEU A 122 13.91 29.05 -2.68
CA LEU A 122 14.64 27.79 -2.80
C LEU A 122 14.72 27.02 -1.48
N ALA A 123 15.00 27.70 -0.36
CA ALA A 123 15.08 27.05 0.94
C ALA A 123 13.72 26.49 1.39
N HIS A 124 12.63 27.18 1.04
CA HIS A 124 11.27 26.71 1.30
C HIS A 124 10.97 25.41 0.54
N TRP A 125 11.22 25.39 -0.77
CA TRP A 125 11.03 24.20 -1.58
C TRP A 125 11.90 23.02 -1.10
N LEU A 126 13.16 23.29 -0.76
CA LEU A 126 14.06 22.27 -0.18
C LEU A 126 13.54 21.71 1.15
N SER A 127 12.84 22.51 1.97
CA SER A 127 12.22 22.00 3.21
C SER A 127 11.04 21.06 2.95
N GLY A 128 10.42 21.09 1.76
CA GLY A 128 9.36 20.16 1.39
C GLY A 128 9.88 18.77 1.03
N ILE A 129 11.14 18.66 0.56
CA ILE A 129 11.72 17.38 0.13
C ILE A 129 11.78 16.37 1.29
N PRO A 130 12.30 16.73 2.48
CA PRO A 130 12.26 15.81 3.63
C PRO A 130 10.85 15.37 4.03
N VAL A 131 9.83 16.21 3.85
CA VAL A 131 8.43 15.81 4.10
C VAL A 131 8.04 14.65 3.18
N ALA A 132 8.30 14.78 1.88
CA ALA A 132 7.97 13.72 0.92
C ALA A 132 8.79 12.44 1.11
N VAL A 133 10.09 12.57 1.39
CA VAL A 133 10.97 11.42 1.61
C VAL A 133 10.62 10.70 2.92
N ALA A 134 10.38 11.45 3.99
CA ALA A 134 10.08 10.87 5.30
C ALA A 134 8.69 10.23 5.33
N GLY A 135 7.68 10.84 4.70
CA GLY A 135 6.37 10.22 4.55
C GLY A 135 6.44 8.89 3.77
N ALA A 136 7.21 8.84 2.68
CA ALA A 136 7.44 7.60 1.93
C ALA A 136 8.20 6.55 2.77
N ALA A 137 9.26 6.96 3.47
CA ALA A 137 10.05 6.09 4.33
C ALA A 137 9.22 5.49 5.47
N SER A 138 8.34 6.30 6.08
CA SER A 138 7.40 5.86 7.10
C SER A 138 6.56 4.67 6.61
N GLY A 139 5.94 4.82 5.43
CA GLY A 139 5.19 3.73 4.78
C GLY A 139 6.04 2.50 4.48
N ILE A 140 7.28 2.68 4.01
CA ILE A 140 8.21 1.56 3.72
C ILE A 140 8.56 0.79 5.00
N PHE A 141 8.81 1.48 6.11
CA PHE A 141 9.16 0.84 7.37
C PHE A 141 7.98 0.11 8.00
N VAL A 142 6.77 0.68 8.00
CA VAL A 142 5.61 -0.04 8.54
C VAL A 142 5.22 -1.25 7.67
N VAL A 143 5.41 -1.16 6.35
CA VAL A 143 5.18 -2.30 5.45
C VAL A 143 6.23 -3.39 5.65
N SER A 144 7.45 -3.06 6.05
CA SER A 144 8.45 -4.06 6.44
C SER A 144 7.97 -4.94 7.60
N ALA A 145 7.29 -4.36 8.59
CA ALA A 145 6.68 -5.14 9.67
C ALA A 145 5.62 -6.12 9.13
N ASN A 146 4.73 -5.68 8.23
CA ASN A 146 3.77 -6.56 7.57
C ASN A 146 4.44 -7.64 6.69
N ALA A 147 5.51 -7.28 5.99
CA ALA A 147 6.29 -8.22 5.18
C ALA A 147 6.91 -9.31 6.04
N TRP A 148 7.47 -8.95 7.20
CA TRP A 148 8.01 -9.90 8.17
C TRP A 148 6.93 -10.84 8.70
N MET A 149 5.72 -10.34 8.98
CA MET A 149 4.58 -11.20 9.37
C MET A 149 4.20 -12.22 8.29
N ASN A 150 4.56 -11.98 7.02
CA ASN A 150 4.32 -12.89 5.90
C ASN A 150 5.51 -13.79 5.59
N SER A 151 6.73 -13.35 5.91
CA SER A 151 7.99 -14.07 5.66
C SER A 151 8.94 -13.86 6.86
N PRO A 152 8.72 -14.55 7.99
CA PRO A 152 9.52 -14.34 9.19
C PRO A 152 10.99 -14.71 8.97
N ALA A 153 11.89 -13.84 9.41
CA ALA A 153 13.34 -14.03 9.30
C ALA A 153 14.07 -13.33 10.46
N GLY A 154 15.35 -13.66 10.65
CA GLY A 154 16.22 -12.95 11.61
C GLY A 154 16.01 -13.35 13.08
N PHE A 155 15.70 -14.60 13.37
CA PHE A 155 15.66 -15.15 14.73
C PHE A 155 15.76 -16.67 14.72
N ASP A 156 16.13 -17.26 15.85
CA ASP A 156 16.09 -18.70 16.11
C ASP A 156 15.03 -19.02 17.18
N ILE A 157 14.53 -20.25 17.16
CA ILE A 157 13.69 -20.80 18.24
C ILE A 157 14.45 -21.94 18.91
N VAL A 158 14.79 -21.77 20.19
CA VAL A 158 15.46 -22.78 21.02
C VAL A 158 14.58 -23.04 22.24
N ASP A 159 14.16 -24.29 22.43
CA ASP A 159 13.27 -24.71 23.53
C ASP A 159 11.95 -23.92 23.62
N GLY A 160 11.45 -23.42 22.49
CA GLY A 160 10.23 -22.61 22.40
C GLY A 160 10.43 -21.12 22.71
N GLU A 161 11.66 -20.69 22.99
CA GLU A 161 12.03 -19.31 23.21
C GLU A 161 12.76 -18.71 22.00
N VAL A 162 12.49 -17.42 21.75
CA VAL A 162 13.15 -16.65 20.67
C VAL A 162 14.56 -16.27 21.10
N THR A 163 15.54 -16.58 20.27
CA THR A 163 16.96 -16.26 20.48
C THR A 163 17.60 -15.70 19.20
N ASN A 164 18.83 -15.19 19.30
CA ASN A 164 19.65 -14.72 18.16
C ASN A 164 18.93 -13.76 17.20
N VAL A 165 18.19 -12.79 17.74
CA VAL A 165 17.46 -11.81 16.92
C VAL A 165 18.43 -10.96 16.11
N ASP A 166 18.26 -10.96 14.79
CA ASP A 166 18.85 -10.05 13.82
C ASP A 166 17.77 -9.10 13.28
N PRO A 167 17.68 -7.87 13.80
CA PRO A 167 16.68 -6.91 13.37
C PRO A 167 16.83 -6.47 11.91
N VAL A 168 18.04 -6.52 11.34
CA VAL A 168 18.27 -6.10 9.96
C VAL A 168 17.76 -7.18 9.00
N ALA A 169 18.01 -8.45 9.30
CA ALA A 169 17.43 -9.57 8.57
C ALA A 169 15.90 -9.58 8.69
N ALA A 170 15.35 -9.25 9.87
CA ALA A 170 13.91 -9.12 10.05
C ALA A 170 13.32 -7.96 9.21
N LEU A 171 14.00 -6.79 9.19
CA LEU A 171 13.60 -5.61 8.41
C LEU A 171 13.64 -5.89 6.90
N LEU A 172 14.71 -6.54 6.42
CA LEU A 172 14.97 -6.81 5.01
C LEU A 172 14.64 -8.27 4.64
N ASN A 173 13.53 -8.78 5.18
CA ASN A 173 13.03 -10.13 4.87
C ASN A 173 12.67 -10.28 3.38
N ASP A 174 12.53 -11.53 2.94
CA ASP A 174 12.35 -11.88 1.52
C ASP A 174 11.12 -11.24 0.85
N ALA A 175 10.10 -10.87 1.62
CA ALA A 175 8.87 -10.23 1.13
C ALA A 175 8.93 -8.68 1.14
N TRP A 176 9.95 -8.08 1.77
CA TRP A 176 9.99 -6.65 2.06
C TRP A 176 9.95 -5.81 0.79
N PHE A 177 10.83 -6.11 -0.17
CA PHE A 177 11.03 -5.24 -1.33
C PHE A 177 9.76 -5.12 -2.17
N GLN A 178 9.12 -6.25 -2.47
CA GLN A 178 7.95 -6.35 -3.33
C GLN A 178 6.75 -5.68 -2.65
N GLN A 179 6.53 -5.93 -1.35
CA GLN A 179 5.44 -5.30 -0.60
C GLN A 179 5.66 -3.79 -0.43
N ALA A 180 6.86 -3.35 -0.06
CA ALA A 180 7.17 -1.93 0.12
C ALA A 180 7.04 -1.16 -1.20
N LEU A 181 7.53 -1.73 -2.30
CA LEU A 181 7.41 -1.15 -3.63
C LEU A 181 5.93 -1.03 -4.06
N HIS A 182 5.17 -2.13 -3.99
CA HIS A 182 3.78 -2.16 -4.43
C HIS A 182 2.88 -1.26 -3.58
N MET A 183 3.09 -1.21 -2.26
CA MET A 183 2.33 -0.33 -1.37
C MET A 183 2.66 1.16 -1.58
N THR A 184 3.94 1.49 -1.79
CA THR A 184 4.34 2.89 -2.05
C THR A 184 3.74 3.40 -3.35
N LEU A 185 3.82 2.60 -4.42
CA LEU A 185 3.23 2.92 -5.71
C LEU A 185 1.68 2.97 -5.61
N ALA A 186 1.04 2.11 -4.81
CA ALA A 186 -0.40 2.15 -4.56
C ALA A 186 -0.81 3.46 -3.88
N ALA A 187 -0.08 3.88 -2.85
CA ALA A 187 -0.35 5.13 -2.13
C ALA A 187 -0.22 6.35 -3.04
N TYR A 188 0.80 6.39 -3.90
CA TYR A 188 0.98 7.45 -4.89
C TYR A 188 -0.10 7.42 -5.96
N THR A 189 -0.48 6.23 -6.45
CA THR A 189 -1.58 6.06 -7.41
C THR A 189 -2.88 6.58 -6.82
N ALA A 190 -3.27 6.09 -5.64
CA ALA A 190 -4.47 6.54 -4.95
C ALA A 190 -4.48 8.06 -4.74
N THR A 191 -3.37 8.63 -4.27
CA THR A 191 -3.28 10.08 -4.03
C THR A 191 -3.38 10.88 -5.33
N ALA A 192 -2.68 10.46 -6.38
CA ALA A 192 -2.74 11.11 -7.69
C ALA A 192 -4.17 11.15 -8.24
N PHE A 193 -4.87 10.01 -8.23
CA PHE A 193 -6.24 9.92 -8.76
C PHE A 193 -7.28 10.58 -7.86
N VAL A 194 -7.12 10.56 -6.53
CA VAL A 194 -7.99 11.33 -5.62
C VAL A 194 -7.85 12.82 -5.89
N VAL A 195 -6.62 13.33 -5.98
CA VAL A 195 -6.38 14.75 -6.28
C VAL A 195 -6.92 15.09 -7.68
N ALA A 196 -6.63 14.28 -8.70
CA ALA A 196 -7.18 14.47 -10.03
C ALA A 196 -8.72 14.51 -10.02
N GLY A 197 -9.36 13.60 -9.29
CA GLY A 197 -10.82 13.53 -9.13
C GLY A 197 -11.41 14.81 -8.53
N VAL A 198 -10.79 15.38 -7.49
CA VAL A 198 -11.22 16.65 -6.89
C VAL A 198 -11.23 17.79 -7.91
N TYR A 199 -10.15 17.92 -8.70
CA TYR A 199 -10.04 18.99 -9.69
C TYR A 199 -10.89 18.74 -10.95
N ALA A 200 -10.99 17.49 -11.40
CA ALA A 200 -11.87 17.09 -12.50
C ALA A 200 -13.34 17.37 -12.15
N TRP A 201 -13.76 17.05 -10.93
CA TRP A 201 -15.09 17.40 -10.42
C TRP A 201 -15.33 18.92 -10.42
N GLY A 202 -14.35 19.71 -9.96
CA GLY A 202 -14.41 21.17 -10.04
C GLY A 202 -14.60 21.68 -11.47
N MET A 203 -13.89 21.09 -12.44
CA MET A 203 -14.01 21.42 -13.86
C MET A 203 -15.36 21.02 -14.47
N LEU A 204 -15.95 19.90 -14.05
CA LEU A 204 -17.32 19.50 -14.42
C LEU A 204 -18.37 20.49 -13.87
N ARG A 205 -18.09 21.09 -12.71
CA ARG A 205 -18.90 22.17 -12.10
C ARG A 205 -18.63 23.56 -12.69
N GLY A 206 -17.87 23.66 -13.78
CA GLY A 206 -17.64 24.91 -14.51
C GLY A 206 -16.31 25.62 -14.20
N HIS A 207 -15.52 25.15 -13.22
CA HIS A 207 -14.23 25.75 -12.88
C HIS A 207 -13.12 25.28 -13.85
N ARG A 208 -13.18 25.71 -15.11
CA ARG A 208 -12.25 25.28 -16.18
C ARG A 208 -11.04 26.21 -16.37
N ASP A 209 -10.67 26.92 -15.31
CA ASP A 209 -9.58 27.89 -15.27
C ASP A 209 -8.18 27.23 -15.35
N ALA A 210 -7.14 28.07 -15.44
CA ALA A 210 -5.76 27.62 -15.49
C ALA A 210 -5.32 26.91 -14.20
N TYR A 211 -5.91 27.26 -13.06
CA TYR A 211 -5.60 26.67 -11.76
C TYR A 211 -6.01 25.20 -11.69
N HIS A 212 -7.25 24.88 -12.05
CA HIS A 212 -7.76 23.51 -12.10
C HIS A 212 -7.03 22.66 -13.15
N ARG A 213 -6.75 23.23 -14.33
CA ARG A 213 -5.96 22.55 -15.36
C ARG A 213 -4.53 22.25 -14.91
N SER A 214 -3.90 23.17 -14.18
CA SER A 214 -2.54 22.97 -13.64
C SER A 214 -2.51 21.83 -12.62
N ALA A 215 -3.52 21.76 -11.76
CA ALA A 215 -3.66 20.71 -10.77
C ALA A 215 -3.85 19.34 -11.42
N LEU A 216 -4.77 19.25 -12.38
CA LEU A 216 -5.06 18.02 -13.11
C LEU A 216 -3.84 17.53 -13.89
N LYS A 217 -3.07 18.44 -14.50
CA LYS A 217 -1.81 18.09 -15.19
C LYS A 217 -0.78 17.44 -14.27
N ILE A 218 -0.55 18.00 -13.07
CA ILE A 218 0.40 17.41 -12.11
C ILE A 218 -0.11 16.06 -11.64
N ALA A 219 -1.37 16.00 -11.19
CA ALA A 219 -1.96 14.80 -10.62
C ALA A 219 -2.02 13.65 -11.64
N MET A 220 -2.52 13.89 -12.85
CA MET A 220 -2.54 12.89 -13.92
C MET A 220 -1.15 12.52 -14.41
N GLY A 221 -0.22 13.49 -14.48
CA GLY A 221 1.17 13.23 -14.85
C GLY A 221 1.84 12.24 -13.90
N LEU A 222 1.66 12.41 -12.58
CA LEU A 222 2.09 11.43 -11.60
C LEU A 222 1.32 10.12 -11.77
N GLY A 223 -0.01 10.18 -11.81
CA GLY A 223 -0.92 9.04 -11.88
C GLY A 223 -0.63 8.07 -13.02
N VAL A 224 -0.36 8.58 -14.22
CA VAL A 224 0.01 7.76 -15.39
C VAL A 224 1.32 7.01 -15.13
N ILE A 225 2.34 7.68 -14.61
CA ILE A 225 3.64 7.04 -14.34
C ILE A 225 3.49 5.96 -13.25
N VAL A 226 2.87 6.31 -12.12
CA VAL A 226 2.82 5.38 -10.97
C VAL A 226 1.85 4.23 -11.19
N SER A 227 0.76 4.41 -11.94
CA SER A 227 -0.17 3.32 -12.27
C SER A 227 0.43 2.28 -13.20
N MET A 228 1.23 2.70 -14.20
CA MET A 228 1.98 1.76 -15.04
C MET A 228 3.02 0.98 -14.21
N LEU A 229 3.75 1.67 -13.33
CA LEU A 229 4.70 1.02 -12.41
C LEU A 229 3.99 0.10 -11.40
N GLN A 230 2.76 0.44 -10.99
CA GLN A 230 1.94 -0.38 -10.10
C GLN A 230 1.60 -1.73 -10.73
N ALA A 231 1.29 -1.77 -12.03
CA ALA A 231 1.01 -3.02 -12.74
C ALA A 231 2.24 -3.94 -12.74
N VAL A 232 3.42 -3.38 -13.04
CA VAL A 232 4.68 -4.14 -13.02
C VAL A 232 5.00 -4.65 -11.62
N SER A 233 4.88 -3.81 -10.60
CA SER A 233 5.12 -4.25 -9.22
C SER A 233 4.07 -5.26 -8.73
N GLY A 234 2.85 -5.19 -9.27
CA GLY A 234 1.77 -6.14 -9.00
C GLY A 234 2.08 -7.53 -9.56
N ASP A 235 2.54 -7.61 -10.80
CA ASP A 235 2.99 -8.87 -11.40
C ASP A 235 4.20 -9.46 -10.64
N LEU A 236 5.17 -8.63 -10.24
CA LEU A 236 6.28 -9.06 -9.39
C LEU A 236 5.80 -9.62 -8.03
N SER A 237 4.79 -8.97 -7.44
CA SER A 237 4.22 -9.39 -6.16
C SER A 237 3.41 -10.68 -6.29
N ALA A 238 2.62 -10.81 -7.36
CA ALA A 238 1.83 -12.00 -7.64
C ALA A 238 2.74 -13.22 -7.88
N HIS A 239 3.79 -13.05 -8.67
CA HIS A 239 4.81 -14.09 -8.90
C HIS A 239 5.50 -14.49 -7.57
N TRP A 240 5.91 -13.53 -6.75
CA TRP A 240 6.51 -13.84 -5.44
C TRP A 240 5.52 -14.61 -4.54
N VAL A 241 4.24 -14.22 -4.53
CA VAL A 241 3.19 -14.90 -3.76
C VAL A 241 2.93 -16.31 -4.28
N ALA A 242 2.95 -16.53 -5.60
CA ALA A 242 2.84 -17.88 -6.17
C ALA A 242 3.94 -18.81 -5.65
N GLN A 243 5.19 -18.34 -5.63
CA GLN A 243 6.35 -19.13 -5.21
C GLN A 243 6.42 -19.37 -3.70
N ASN A 244 6.10 -18.35 -2.89
CA ASN A 244 6.38 -18.36 -1.45
C ASN A 244 5.13 -18.55 -0.59
N GLN A 245 3.94 -18.28 -1.12
CA GLN A 245 2.66 -18.38 -0.43
C GLN A 245 1.58 -18.96 -1.37
N PRO A 246 1.78 -20.16 -1.93
CA PRO A 246 0.91 -20.70 -2.99
C PRO A 246 -0.55 -20.86 -2.55
N VAL A 247 -0.82 -21.10 -1.26
CA VAL A 247 -2.20 -21.18 -0.73
C VAL A 247 -2.93 -19.83 -0.89
N LYS A 248 -2.23 -18.73 -0.64
CA LYS A 248 -2.77 -17.38 -0.82
C LYS A 248 -2.96 -17.08 -2.30
N PHE A 249 -2.02 -17.48 -3.15
CA PHE A 249 -2.14 -17.35 -4.60
C PHE A 249 -3.38 -18.09 -5.13
N ALA A 250 -3.56 -19.36 -4.75
CA ALA A 250 -4.73 -20.15 -5.11
C ALA A 250 -6.05 -19.50 -4.65
N ALA A 251 -6.08 -18.94 -3.43
CA ALA A 251 -7.23 -18.20 -2.93
C ALA A 251 -7.49 -16.87 -3.69
N MET A 252 -6.44 -16.16 -4.12
CA MET A 252 -6.57 -14.96 -4.96
C MET A 252 -7.16 -15.26 -6.33
N GLU A 253 -6.79 -16.40 -6.91
CA GLU A 253 -7.22 -16.81 -8.25
C GLU A 253 -8.51 -17.64 -8.23
N GLY A 254 -8.98 -18.05 -7.05
CA GLY A 254 -10.12 -18.96 -6.94
C GLY A 254 -9.82 -20.35 -7.51
N LEU A 255 -8.57 -20.80 -7.44
CA LEU A 255 -8.12 -22.08 -7.97
C LEU A 255 -8.29 -23.18 -6.93
N PHE A 256 -9.16 -24.15 -7.21
CA PHE A 256 -9.40 -25.27 -6.30
C PHE A 256 -8.57 -26.51 -6.63
N GLU A 257 -8.46 -26.86 -7.91
CA GLU A 257 -7.75 -28.04 -8.37
C GLU A 257 -6.33 -27.67 -8.80
N THR A 258 -5.35 -28.47 -8.38
CA THR A 258 -3.97 -28.38 -8.86
C THR A 258 -3.92 -28.94 -10.27
N ASP A 259 -3.38 -28.18 -11.22
CA ASP A 259 -3.25 -28.59 -12.61
C ASP A 259 -2.10 -27.86 -13.29
N THR A 260 -1.79 -28.29 -14.51
CA THR A 260 -0.90 -27.64 -15.47
C THR A 260 -1.71 -26.83 -16.48
N ASN A 261 -1.11 -25.83 -17.13
CA ASN A 261 -1.80 -25.02 -18.14
C ASN A 261 -3.09 -24.35 -17.62
N VAL A 262 -3.00 -23.84 -16.38
CA VAL A 262 -4.14 -23.31 -15.65
C VAL A 262 -4.61 -21.98 -16.27
N PRO A 263 -5.93 -21.80 -16.50
CA PRO A 263 -6.44 -20.56 -17.03
C PRO A 263 -6.38 -19.42 -16.00
N LEU A 264 -6.15 -18.19 -16.47
CA LEU A 264 -6.40 -16.99 -15.66
C LEU A 264 -7.90 -16.78 -15.51
N THR A 265 -8.35 -16.62 -14.26
CA THR A 265 -9.76 -16.40 -13.92
C THR A 265 -10.04 -14.90 -13.82
N ILE A 266 -10.92 -14.38 -14.66
CA ILE A 266 -11.41 -13.00 -14.60
C ILE A 266 -12.86 -13.01 -14.05
N GLY A 267 -13.03 -12.33 -12.92
CA GLY A 267 -14.27 -12.37 -12.14
C GLY A 267 -14.57 -13.78 -11.63
N GLY A 268 -15.86 -14.07 -11.42
CA GLY A 268 -16.31 -15.34 -10.88
C GLY A 268 -16.47 -15.35 -9.36
N TRP A 269 -17.02 -16.45 -8.86
CA TRP A 269 -17.32 -16.67 -7.45
C TRP A 269 -16.76 -18.03 -7.02
N PRO A 270 -15.69 -18.07 -6.21
CA PRO A 270 -15.16 -19.32 -5.68
C PRO A 270 -16.12 -19.85 -4.61
N ASP A 271 -16.56 -21.09 -4.79
CA ASP A 271 -17.45 -21.77 -3.86
C ASP A 271 -16.71 -22.91 -3.14
N PRO A 272 -16.29 -22.71 -1.87
CA PRO A 272 -15.63 -23.74 -1.07
C PRO A 272 -16.45 -25.02 -0.89
N GLU A 273 -17.79 -24.94 -0.93
CA GLU A 273 -18.64 -26.12 -0.72
C GLU A 273 -18.62 -27.02 -1.94
N THR A 274 -18.63 -26.43 -3.14
CA THR A 274 -18.57 -27.18 -4.40
C THR A 274 -17.19 -27.28 -5.02
N ARG A 275 -16.18 -26.65 -4.38
CA ARG A 275 -14.77 -26.63 -4.78
C ARG A 275 -14.57 -26.20 -6.23
N LYS A 276 -15.37 -25.22 -6.67
CA LYS A 276 -15.35 -24.68 -8.03
C LYS A 276 -15.57 -23.18 -8.05
N THR A 277 -14.96 -22.52 -9.01
CA THR A 277 -15.23 -21.10 -9.29
C THR A 277 -16.26 -21.00 -10.41
N ARG A 278 -17.37 -20.32 -10.11
CA ARG A 278 -18.52 -20.21 -11.02
C ARG A 278 -18.57 -18.83 -11.65
N TRP A 279 -19.14 -18.74 -12.86
CA TRP A 279 -19.36 -17.47 -13.59
C TRP A 279 -18.08 -16.69 -13.94
N ALA A 280 -16.93 -17.36 -13.94
CA ALA A 280 -15.66 -16.79 -14.36
C ALA A 280 -15.53 -16.74 -15.89
N ILE A 281 -14.74 -15.79 -16.37
CA ILE A 281 -14.20 -15.78 -17.72
C ILE A 281 -12.77 -16.29 -17.64
N GLU A 282 -12.48 -17.37 -18.35
CA GLU A 282 -11.18 -18.05 -18.31
C GLU A 282 -10.34 -17.74 -19.55
N ILE A 283 -9.07 -17.40 -19.34
CA ILE A 283 -8.07 -17.25 -20.41
C ILE A 283 -7.06 -18.40 -20.29
N PRO A 284 -7.10 -19.41 -21.18
CA PRO A 284 -6.29 -20.62 -21.06
C PRO A 284 -4.79 -20.38 -20.91
N GLY A 285 -4.13 -21.14 -20.02
CA GLY A 285 -2.68 -21.16 -19.79
C GLY A 285 -2.06 -19.91 -19.18
N LEU A 286 -2.80 -18.80 -19.12
CA LEU A 286 -2.24 -17.52 -18.72
C LEU A 286 -1.89 -17.50 -17.22
N LEU A 287 -2.57 -18.27 -16.37
CA LEU A 287 -2.26 -18.28 -14.95
C LEU A 287 -0.95 -18.99 -14.66
N SER A 288 -0.71 -20.16 -15.26
CA SER A 288 0.58 -20.86 -15.17
C SER A 288 1.73 -19.95 -15.61
N PHE A 289 1.56 -19.24 -16.72
CA PHE A 289 2.57 -18.29 -17.19
C PHE A 289 2.80 -17.12 -16.22
N LEU A 290 1.74 -16.57 -15.61
CA LEU A 290 1.90 -15.48 -14.64
C LEU A 290 2.54 -15.96 -13.33
N ALA A 291 2.19 -17.17 -12.89
CA ALA A 291 2.71 -17.78 -11.66
C ALA A 291 4.18 -18.20 -11.78
N GLU A 292 4.54 -18.87 -12.88
CA GLU A 292 5.80 -19.63 -13.00
C GLU A 292 6.66 -19.21 -14.21
N ARG A 293 6.13 -18.33 -15.08
CA ARG A 293 6.74 -17.94 -16.37
C ARG A 293 6.83 -19.08 -17.38
N ASP A 294 6.03 -20.12 -17.18
CA ASP A 294 5.89 -21.28 -18.06
C ASP A 294 4.40 -21.63 -18.16
N PHE A 295 3.90 -21.82 -19.39
CA PHE A 295 2.51 -22.15 -19.64
C PHE A 295 2.16 -23.55 -19.16
N ASP A 296 3.12 -24.47 -19.08
CA ASP A 296 2.87 -25.86 -18.70
C ASP A 296 3.23 -26.15 -17.23
N ALA A 297 3.60 -25.12 -16.45
CA ALA A 297 3.90 -25.29 -15.05
C ALA A 297 2.65 -25.63 -14.23
N GLU A 298 2.86 -26.52 -13.25
CA GLU A 298 1.86 -26.92 -12.28
C GLU A 298 1.62 -25.79 -11.27
N VAL A 299 0.36 -25.44 -11.03
CA VAL A 299 -0.03 -24.45 -10.03
C VAL A 299 -0.88 -25.13 -8.97
N MET A 300 -0.46 -25.02 -7.71
CA MET A 300 -1.17 -25.60 -6.58
C MET A 300 -2.57 -24.99 -6.39
N GLY A 301 -3.58 -25.84 -6.27
CA GLY A 301 -4.95 -25.48 -5.94
C GLY A 301 -5.27 -25.63 -4.44
N LEU A 302 -6.38 -25.05 -4.01
CA LEU A 302 -6.81 -25.08 -2.61
C LEU A 302 -7.11 -26.49 -2.08
N ASN A 303 -7.48 -27.44 -2.94
CA ASN A 303 -7.86 -28.80 -2.51
C ASN A 303 -6.69 -29.59 -1.91
N ASP A 304 -5.45 -29.17 -2.16
CA ASP A 304 -4.25 -29.82 -1.64
C ASP A 304 -3.90 -29.37 -0.21
N VAL A 305 -4.64 -28.40 0.33
CA VAL A 305 -4.42 -27.82 1.66
C VAL A 305 -5.62 -28.10 2.56
N PRO A 306 -5.45 -28.42 3.85
CA PRO A 306 -6.57 -28.53 4.78
C PRO A 306 -7.40 -27.25 4.84
N MET A 307 -8.74 -27.38 4.89
CA MET A 307 -9.66 -26.23 4.85
C MET A 307 -9.45 -25.22 5.99
N GLU A 308 -8.94 -25.68 7.14
CA GLU A 308 -8.60 -24.82 8.29
C GLU A 308 -7.37 -23.93 8.07
N ASP A 309 -6.50 -24.31 7.15
CA ASP A 309 -5.28 -23.56 6.77
C ASP A 309 -5.49 -22.71 5.51
N GLN A 310 -6.68 -22.79 4.89
CA GLN A 310 -7.01 -22.00 3.71
C GLN A 310 -7.53 -20.60 4.10
N PRO A 311 -7.08 -19.53 3.42
CA PRO A 311 -7.78 -18.25 3.45
C PRO A 311 -9.20 -18.40 2.87
N GLU A 312 -10.17 -17.63 3.34
CA GLU A 312 -11.53 -17.63 2.76
C GLU A 312 -11.48 -17.10 1.31
N PRO A 313 -11.62 -17.97 0.28
CA PRO A 313 -11.33 -17.59 -1.10
C PRO A 313 -12.35 -16.60 -1.64
N ARG A 314 -13.59 -16.58 -1.11
CA ARG A 314 -14.62 -15.61 -1.54
C ARG A 314 -14.18 -14.17 -1.33
N VAL A 315 -13.59 -13.89 -0.18
CA VAL A 315 -13.15 -12.53 0.18
C VAL A 315 -11.85 -12.19 -0.53
N VAL A 316 -10.89 -13.12 -0.54
CA VAL A 316 -9.57 -12.90 -1.13
C VAL A 316 -9.65 -12.73 -2.65
N HIS A 317 -10.36 -13.62 -3.35
CA HIS A 317 -10.56 -13.53 -4.79
C HIS A 317 -11.29 -12.25 -5.19
N LEU A 318 -12.39 -11.91 -4.51
CA LEU A 318 -13.13 -10.69 -4.81
C LEU A 318 -12.26 -9.44 -4.61
N ALA A 319 -11.49 -9.37 -3.52
CA ALA A 319 -10.59 -8.26 -3.27
C ALA A 319 -9.51 -8.15 -4.35
N PHE A 320 -8.94 -9.28 -4.79
CA PHE A 320 -7.96 -9.33 -5.87
C PHE A 320 -8.54 -8.86 -7.21
N GLN A 321 -9.71 -9.38 -7.61
CA GLN A 321 -10.39 -8.99 -8.85
C GLN A 321 -10.76 -7.50 -8.86
N VAL A 322 -11.27 -6.97 -7.73
CA VAL A 322 -11.57 -5.54 -7.59
C VAL A 322 -10.30 -4.70 -7.69
N MET A 323 -9.21 -5.11 -7.04
CA MET A 323 -7.93 -4.42 -7.07
C MET A 323 -7.36 -4.36 -8.50
N VAL A 324 -7.29 -5.50 -9.19
CA VAL A 324 -6.78 -5.59 -10.57
C VAL A 324 -7.68 -4.83 -11.54
N GLY A 325 -9.01 -4.93 -11.38
CA GLY A 325 -9.98 -4.20 -12.19
C GLY A 325 -9.87 -2.68 -12.04
N ILE A 326 -9.73 -2.18 -10.80
CA ILE A 326 -9.48 -0.76 -10.54
C ILE A 326 -8.14 -0.35 -11.13
N GLY A 327 -7.06 -1.09 -10.86
CA GLY A 327 -5.73 -0.79 -11.38
C GLY A 327 -5.70 -0.68 -12.90
N THR A 328 -6.30 -1.65 -13.58
CA THR A 328 -6.43 -1.66 -15.06
C THR A 328 -7.24 -0.46 -15.55
N THR A 329 -8.35 -0.14 -14.89
CA THR A 329 -9.19 1.01 -15.26
C THR A 329 -8.48 2.35 -15.06
N LEU A 330 -7.65 2.48 -14.02
CA LEU A 330 -6.88 3.71 -13.77
C LEU A 330 -5.73 3.90 -14.78
N ILE A 331 -5.22 2.83 -15.37
CA ILE A 331 -4.18 2.88 -16.42
C ILE A 331 -4.77 3.37 -17.75
N LEU A 332 -6.01 2.98 -18.06
CA LEU A 332 -6.72 3.34 -19.30
C LEU A 332 -7.19 4.80 -19.33
#